data_AF-A0A7R9ZR15-F1
#
_entry.id   AF-A0A7R9ZR15-F1
#
_cell.length_a   1.000
_cell.length_b   1.000
_cell.length_c   1.000
_cell.angle_alpha   90.00
_cell.angle_beta   90.00
_cell.angle_gamma   90.00
#
_symmetry.space_group_name_H-M   'P 1'
#
loop_
_entity.id
_entity.type
_entity.pdbx_description
1 polymer ?
#
loop_
_entity_poly.entity_id
_entity_poly.type
_entity_poly.pdbx_seq_one_letter_code
_entity_poly.pdbx_strand_id
1 'polypeptide(L)'
;LIGFTYGLLDAWTDVFKISRQQFQQWKAPLFGLVFLPPLALSVMDPDIFYNALDYGGAFGVSTLFLVLPPIMIWGQRYGEDAEPLMTKPMVPFGKLSLGSMWKAAGTLILEQGAEKLGVFEWVQEHIDLSMLTQ
;
A
#
# COMPACT_ATOMS: atom_id res chain seq x y z
N LEU A 1 -14.30 8.57 -9.39
CA LEU A 1 -15.21 8.24 -8.26
C LEU A 1 -16.09 7.03 -8.54
N ILE A 2 -16.91 7.05 -9.60
CA ILE A 2 -17.84 5.94 -9.91
C ILE A 2 -17.13 4.57 -9.95
N GLY A 3 -15.99 4.46 -10.64
CA GLY A 3 -15.21 3.20 -10.69
C GLY A 3 -14.65 2.75 -9.34
N PHE A 4 -14.20 3.67 -8.49
CA PHE A 4 -13.73 3.34 -7.14
C PHE A 4 -14.88 2.83 -6.25
N THR A 5 -16.04 3.48 -6.31
CA THR A 5 -17.23 3.05 -5.58
C THR A 5 -17.69 1.67 -6.04
N TYR A 6 -17.76 1.41 -7.35
CA TYR A 6 -18.11 0.08 -7.86
C TYR A 6 -17.06 -0.98 -7.51
N GLY A 7 -15.77 -0.66 -7.59
CA GLY A 7 -14.70 -1.60 -7.22
C GLY A 7 -14.72 -1.96 -5.73
N LEU A 8 -14.95 -0.99 -4.85
CA LEU A 8 -15.05 -1.26 -3.42
C LEU A 8 -16.34 -2.02 -3.07
N LEU A 9 -17.46 -1.72 -3.75
CA LEU A 9 -18.69 -2.51 -3.63
C LEU A 9 -18.47 -3.95 -4.08
N ASP A 10 -17.78 -4.17 -5.20
CA ASP A 10 -17.46 -5.50 -5.73
C ASP A 10 -16.57 -6.29 -4.75
N ALA A 11 -15.55 -5.63 -4.19
CA ALA A 11 -14.69 -6.21 -3.16
C ALA A 11 -15.48 -6.60 -1.90
N TRP A 12 -16.40 -5.75 -1.42
CA TRP A 12 -17.26 -6.10 -0.30
C TRP A 12 -18.22 -7.25 -0.64
N THR A 13 -18.79 -7.27 -1.85
CA THR A 13 -19.66 -8.38 -2.27
C THR A 13 -18.91 -9.70 -2.35
N ASP A 14 -17.64 -9.68 -2.74
CA ASP A 14 -16.77 -10.85 -2.76
C ASP A 14 -16.41 -11.30 -1.34
N VAL A 15 -16.04 -10.37 -0.45
CA VAL A 15 -15.75 -10.65 0.97
C VAL A 15 -16.94 -11.30 1.67
N PHE A 16 -18.15 -10.78 1.43
CA PHE A 16 -19.39 -11.33 2.00
C PHE A 16 -20.01 -12.45 1.15
N LYS A 17 -19.40 -12.83 0.03
CA LYS A 17 -19.88 -13.86 -0.92
C LYS A 17 -21.36 -13.66 -1.33
N ILE A 18 -21.76 -12.42 -1.58
CA ILE A 18 -23.15 -12.05 -1.87
C ILE A 18 -23.46 -12.40 -3.33
N SER A 19 -24.50 -13.20 -3.56
CA SER A 19 -24.95 -13.54 -4.91
C SER A 19 -25.60 -12.34 -5.63
N ARG A 20 -25.58 -12.33 -6.97
CA ARG A 20 -26.21 -11.30 -7.82
C ARG A 20 -27.68 -11.03 -7.48
N GLN A 21 -28.40 -12.05 -7.02
CA GLN A 21 -29.82 -11.95 -6.66
C GLN A 21 -30.02 -11.27 -5.30
N GLN A 22 -29.08 -11.45 -4.37
CA GLN A 22 -29.05 -10.78 -3.06
C GLN A 22 -28.49 -9.35 -3.14
N PHE A 23 -27.70 -9.03 -4.17
CA PHE A 23 -27.11 -7.70 -4.34
C PHE A 23 -28.14 -6.56 -4.31
N GLN A 24 -29.32 -6.76 -4.91
CA GLN A 24 -30.38 -5.73 -4.92
C GLN A 24 -30.94 -5.45 -3.51
N GLN A 25 -30.95 -6.44 -2.63
CA GLN A 25 -31.40 -6.31 -1.24
C GLN A 25 -30.29 -5.72 -0.34
N TRP A 26 -29.03 -6.09 -0.62
CA TRP A 26 -27.86 -5.66 0.15
C TRP A 26 -27.22 -4.36 -0.33
N LYS A 27 -27.76 -3.76 -1.40
CA LYS A 27 -27.21 -2.52 -1.97
C LYS A 27 -27.13 -1.40 -0.93
N ALA A 28 -28.24 -1.05 -0.28
CA ALA A 28 -28.27 0.04 0.70
C ALA A 28 -27.24 -0.12 1.85
N PRO A 29 -27.16 -1.28 2.54
CA PRO A 29 -26.15 -1.46 3.59
C PRO A 29 -24.72 -1.52 3.07
N LEU A 30 -24.46 -2.04 1.86
CA LEU A 30 -23.12 -2.02 1.25
C LEU A 30 -22.65 -0.60 0.93
N PHE A 31 -23.53 0.24 0.39
CA PHE A 31 -23.24 1.67 0.21
C PHE A 31 -23.01 2.35 1.56
N GLY A 32 -23.81 2.00 2.58
CA GLY A 32 -23.57 2.42 3.95
C GLY A 32 -22.16 2.07 4.42
N LEU A 33 -21.73 0.82 4.27
CA LEU A 33 -20.39 0.36 4.69
C LEU A 33 -19.24 1.07 3.95
N VAL A 34 -19.44 1.45 2.69
CA VAL A 34 -18.45 2.19 1.90
C VAL A 34 -18.31 3.64 2.38
N PHE A 35 -19.42 4.30 2.70
CA PHE A 35 -19.43 5.75 2.96
C PHE A 35 -19.48 6.12 4.45
N LEU A 36 -20.14 5.34 5.31
CA LEU A 36 -20.26 5.64 6.74
C LEU A 36 -18.92 5.73 7.46
N PRO A 37 -17.98 4.78 7.31
CA PRO A 37 -16.72 4.86 8.05
C PRO A 37 -15.89 6.09 7.67
N PRO A 38 -15.67 6.40 6.37
CA PRO A 38 -14.99 7.64 5.98
C PRO A 38 -15.72 8.90 6.47
N LEU A 39 -17.05 8.94 6.34
CA LEU A 39 -17.84 10.11 6.77
C LEU A 39 -17.80 10.31 8.29
N ALA A 40 -17.91 9.24 9.07
CA ALA A 40 -17.82 9.30 10.52
C ALA A 40 -16.45 9.81 10.95
N LEU A 41 -15.37 9.29 10.36
CA LEU A 41 -14.01 9.72 10.66
C LEU A 41 -13.77 11.18 10.25
N SER A 42 -14.27 11.62 9.09
CA SER A 42 -14.14 13.02 8.65
C SER A 42 -14.89 14.02 9.53
N VAL A 43 -15.95 13.61 10.22
CA VAL A 43 -16.68 14.48 11.17
C VAL A 43 -15.96 14.57 12.52
N MET A 44 -15.30 13.49 12.95
CA MET A 44 -14.59 13.48 14.25
C MET A 44 -13.29 14.26 14.20
N ASP A 45 -12.55 14.19 13.10
CA ASP A 45 -11.29 14.91 12.93
C ASP A 45 -11.12 15.31 11.45
N PRO A 46 -11.12 16.61 11.14
CA PRO A 46 -11.00 17.10 9.77
C PRO A 46 -9.63 16.81 9.14
N ASP A 47 -8.58 16.55 9.93
CA ASP A 47 -7.22 16.31 9.44
C ASP A 47 -6.95 14.84 9.12
N ILE A 48 -7.81 13.91 9.56
CA ILE A 48 -7.69 12.48 9.26
C ILE A 48 -7.67 12.21 7.75
N PHE A 49 -8.44 12.97 6.96
CA PHE A 49 -8.46 12.77 5.50
C PHE A 49 -7.08 13.06 4.88
N TYR A 50 -6.43 14.14 5.29
CA TYR A 50 -5.10 14.50 4.78
C TYR A 50 -4.04 13.50 5.22
N ASN A 51 -4.09 13.06 6.48
CA ASN A 51 -3.21 12.01 6.98
C ASN A 51 -3.38 10.70 6.19
N ALA A 52 -4.63 10.22 6.04
CA ALA A 52 -4.93 9.01 5.26
C ALA A 52 -4.52 9.14 3.78
N LEU A 53 -4.65 10.33 3.21
CA LEU A 53 -4.21 10.61 1.84
C LEU A 53 -2.68 10.54 1.71
N ASP A 54 -1.95 11.13 2.65
CA ASP A 54 -0.48 11.06 2.68
C ASP A 54 -0.01 9.62 2.83
N TYR A 55 -0.67 8.84 3.69
CA TYR A 55 -0.40 7.40 3.85
C TYR A 55 -0.65 6.62 2.56
N GLY A 56 -1.86 6.73 2.02
CA GLY A 56 -2.26 6.01 0.82
C GLY A 56 -1.40 6.41 -0.39
N GLY A 57 -1.08 7.69 -0.50
CA GLY A 57 -0.22 8.25 -1.54
C GLY A 57 1.21 7.73 -1.42
N ALA A 58 1.83 7.87 -0.25
CA ALA A 58 3.24 7.51 -0.05
C ALA A 58 3.45 5.99 -0.19
N PHE A 59 2.63 5.15 0.45
CA PHE A 59 2.73 3.70 0.32
C PHE A 59 2.27 3.21 -1.06
N GLY A 60 1.21 3.79 -1.62
CA GLY A 60 0.68 3.41 -2.93
C GLY A 60 1.67 3.68 -4.04
N VAL A 61 2.19 4.91 -4.11
CA VAL A 61 3.22 5.29 -5.09
C VAL A 61 4.48 4.45 -4.88
N SER A 62 4.93 4.27 -3.63
CA SER A 62 6.14 3.49 -3.37
C SER A 62 6.00 2.04 -3.81
N THR A 63 4.85 1.43 -3.54
CA THR A 63 4.58 0.04 -3.96
C THR A 63 4.49 -0.08 -5.48
N LEU A 64 3.72 0.80 -6.14
CA LEU A 64 3.48 0.72 -7.57
C LEU A 64 4.70 1.07 -8.42
N PHE A 65 5.53 2.02 -7.98
CA PHE A 65 6.68 2.49 -8.77
C PHE A 65 8.02 1.91 -8.32
N LEU A 66 8.20 1.57 -7.03
CA LEU A 66 9.45 1.00 -6.55
C LEU A 66 9.41 -0.52 -6.36
N VAL A 67 8.28 -1.12 -5.96
CA VAL A 67 8.21 -2.57 -5.67
C VAL A 67 7.74 -3.38 -6.88
N LEU A 68 6.64 -2.95 -7.51
CA LEU A 68 5.99 -3.71 -8.59
C LEU A 68 6.90 -3.90 -9.83
N PRO A 69 7.59 -2.86 -10.37
CA PRO A 69 8.36 -3.02 -11.60
C PRO A 69 9.56 -3.98 -11.43
N PRO A 70 10.34 -3.92 -10.32
CA PRO A 70 11.35 -4.92 -10.05
C PRO A 70 10.83 -6.35 -9.95
N ILE A 71 9.67 -6.56 -9.30
CA ILE A 71 9.06 -7.89 -9.21
C ILE A 71 8.68 -8.40 -10.60
N MET A 72 8.04 -7.56 -11.42
CA MET A 72 7.67 -7.92 -12.79
C MET A 72 8.90 -8.32 -13.61
N ILE A 73 9.98 -7.53 -13.56
CA ILE A 73 11.22 -7.82 -14.30
C ILE A 73 11.90 -9.08 -13.74
N TRP A 74 11.87 -9.30 -12.41
CA TRP A 74 12.45 -10.49 -11.80
C TRP A 74 11.70 -11.75 -12.21
N GLY A 75 10.36 -11.73 -12.17
CA GLY A 75 9.51 -12.81 -12.64
C GLY A 75 9.74 -13.11 -14.12
N GLN A 76 9.86 -12.08 -14.96
CA GLN A 76 10.11 -12.26 -16.39
C GLN A 76 11.51 -12.81 -16.71
N ARG A 77 12.53 -12.53 -15.87
CA ARG A 77 13.92 -12.95 -16.12
C ARG A 77 14.32 -14.26 -15.45
N TYR A 78 13.71 -14.58 -14.32
CA TYR A 78 14.13 -15.69 -13.43
C TYR A 78 12.97 -16.59 -13.00
N GLY A 79 11.74 -16.38 -13.50
CA GLY A 79 10.61 -17.26 -13.25
C GLY A 79 10.72 -18.61 -13.97
N GLU A 80 9.92 -19.57 -13.54
CA GLU A 80 9.90 -20.93 -14.11
C GLU A 80 9.43 -20.94 -15.58
N ASP A 81 8.56 -19.98 -15.95
CA ASP A 81 8.08 -19.74 -17.32
C ASP A 81 8.84 -18.59 -18.02
N ALA A 82 10.14 -18.41 -17.73
CA ALA A 82 10.95 -17.35 -18.34
C ALA A 82 11.10 -17.57 -19.86
N GLU A 83 10.19 -16.97 -20.63
CA GLU A 83 10.27 -16.90 -22.08
C GLU A 83 11.55 -16.17 -22.50
N PRO A 84 12.32 -16.71 -23.48
CA PRO A 84 13.53 -16.06 -23.95
C PRO A 84 13.18 -14.65 -24.43
N LEU A 85 13.77 -13.66 -23.75
CA LEU A 85 13.49 -12.26 -24.05
C LEU A 85 13.76 -11.99 -25.54
N MET A 86 12.71 -11.53 -26.24
CA MET A 86 12.76 -11.19 -27.67
C MET A 86 13.75 -10.06 -27.97
N THR A 87 14.23 -9.37 -26.93
CA THR A 87 15.26 -8.32 -26.98
C THR A 87 16.33 -8.55 -25.91
N LYS A 88 17.58 -8.24 -26.25
CA LYS A 88 18.72 -8.31 -25.33
C LYS A 88 18.46 -7.37 -24.13
N PRO A 89 18.73 -7.79 -22.87
CA PRO A 89 18.44 -6.98 -21.69
C PRO A 89 19.05 -5.57 -21.80
N MET A 90 18.21 -4.54 -21.79
CA MET A 90 18.62 -3.15 -22.04
C MET A 90 19.24 -2.46 -20.80
N VAL A 91 19.10 -3.04 -19.61
CA VAL A 91 19.77 -2.56 -18.39
C VAL A 91 21.05 -3.35 -18.13
N PRO A 92 22.23 -2.72 -18.18
CA PRO A 92 23.54 -3.41 -18.14
C PRO A 92 23.89 -4.07 -16.80
N PHE A 93 23.07 -3.91 -15.75
CA PHE A 93 23.40 -4.34 -14.38
C PHE A 93 22.61 -5.57 -13.85
N GLY A 94 21.75 -6.20 -14.66
CA GLY A 94 21.14 -7.50 -14.32
C GLY A 94 20.46 -7.53 -12.94
N LYS A 95 20.96 -8.39 -12.04
CA LYS A 95 20.43 -8.60 -10.66
C LYS A 95 20.79 -7.46 -9.70
N LEU A 96 21.88 -6.74 -9.91
CA LEU A 96 22.37 -5.70 -8.99
C LEU A 96 21.44 -4.49 -8.97
N SER A 97 20.96 -4.04 -10.14
CA SER A 97 20.01 -2.93 -10.22
C SER A 97 18.64 -3.29 -9.63
N LEU A 98 18.20 -4.54 -9.81
CA LEU A 98 16.93 -5.03 -9.24
C LEU A 98 17.03 -5.12 -7.71
N GLY A 99 18.15 -5.64 -7.20
CA GLY A 99 18.41 -5.72 -5.77
C GLY A 99 18.52 -4.33 -5.12
N SER A 100 19.14 -3.35 -5.78
CA SER A 100 19.21 -1.98 -5.26
C SER A 100 17.84 -1.30 -5.23
N MET A 101 16.98 -1.53 -6.24
CA MET A 101 15.60 -1.03 -6.23
C MET A 101 14.76 -1.65 -5.12
N TRP A 102 14.86 -2.97 -4.90
CA TRP A 102 14.18 -3.64 -3.78
C TRP A 102 14.65 -3.11 -2.44
N LYS A 103 15.96 -2.91 -2.28
CA LYS A 103 16.54 -2.35 -1.05
C LYS A 103 16.05 -0.92 -0.83
N ALA A 104 16.08 -0.08 -1.85
CA ALA A 104 15.58 1.30 -1.75
C ALA A 104 14.08 1.34 -1.43
N ALA A 105 13.27 0.48 -2.08
CA ALA A 105 11.85 0.36 -1.79
C ALA A 105 11.60 -0.09 -0.34
N GLY A 106 12.32 -1.12 0.12
CA GLY A 106 12.21 -1.63 1.48
C GLY A 106 12.63 -0.60 2.52
N THR A 107 13.76 0.09 2.31
CA THR A 107 14.20 1.18 3.19
C THR A 107 13.16 2.29 3.24
N LEU A 108 12.63 2.72 2.11
CA LEU A 108 11.67 3.82 2.04
C LEU A 108 10.33 3.47 2.69
N ILE A 109 9.85 2.23 2.51
CA ILE A 109 8.63 1.73 3.18
C ILE A 109 8.86 1.60 4.69
N LEU A 110 10.04 1.13 5.11
CA LEU A 110 10.38 1.00 6.53
C LEU A 110 10.52 2.36 7.20
N GLU A 111 11.20 3.31 6.56
CA GLU A 111 11.36 4.69 7.05
C GLU A 111 9.99 5.38 7.16
N GLN A 112 9.18 5.35 6.10
CA GLN A 112 7.83 5.92 6.13
C GLN A 112 6.93 5.21 7.14
N GLY A 113 7.07 3.89 7.30
CA GLY A 113 6.34 3.14 8.32
C GLY A 113 6.74 3.53 9.74
N ALA A 114 8.05 3.62 10.00
CA ALA A 114 8.58 3.93 11.33
C ALA A 114 8.36 5.39 11.75
N GLU A 115 8.49 6.34 10.81
CA GLU A 115 8.21 7.77 11.03
C GLU A 115 6.75 7.97 11.41
N LYS A 116 5.85 7.28 10.69
CA LYS A 116 4.43 7.46 10.90
C LYS A 116 3.84 6.68 12.08
N LEU A 117 4.49 5.59 12.49
CA LEU A 117 4.16 4.86 13.72
C LEU A 117 4.72 5.53 14.99
N GLY A 118 5.42 6.67 14.86
CA GLY A 118 6.04 7.37 15.98
C GLY A 118 7.18 6.59 16.62
N VAL A 119 7.73 5.57 15.92
CA VAL A 119 8.80 4.72 16.48
C VAL A 119 10.06 5.53 16.73
N PHE A 120 10.35 6.52 15.88
CA PHE A 120 11.49 7.41 16.09
C PHE A 120 11.30 8.31 17.32
N GLU A 121 10.09 8.80 17.59
CA GLU A 121 9.78 9.59 18.78
C GLU A 121 9.85 8.73 20.05
N TRP A 122 9.26 7.53 20.02
CA TRP A 122 9.34 6.56 21.11
C TRP A 122 10.78 6.12 21.39
N VAL A 123 11.59 5.84 20.36
CA VAL A 123 13.01 5.48 20.50
C VAL A 123 13.81 6.65 21.06
N GLN A 124 13.56 7.88 20.60
CA GLN A 124 14.27 9.06 21.07
C GLN A 124 13.92 9.36 22.54
N GLU A 125 12.65 9.24 22.93
CA GLU A 125 12.21 9.38 24.32
C GLU A 125 12.83 8.30 25.22
N HIS A 126 12.93 7.05 24.74
CA HIS A 126 13.56 5.96 25.49
C HIS A 126 15.09 6.09 25.60
N ILE A 127 15.75 6.62 24.58
CA ILE A 127 17.20 6.88 24.59
C ILE A 127 17.53 8.06 25.51
N ASP A 128 16.77 9.15 25.48
CA ASP A 128 16.98 10.30 26.37
C ASP A 128 16.72 9.93 27.85
N LEU A 129 15.71 9.11 28.15
CA LEU A 129 15.46 8.58 29.49
C LEU A 129 16.63 7.74 30.03
N SER A 130 17.35 7.02 29.16
CA SER A 130 18.51 6.22 29.56
C SER A 130 19.78 7.05 29.82
N MET A 131 19.89 8.26 29.23
CA MET A 131 21.01 9.19 29.45
C MET A 131 20.80 10.12 30.65
N LEU A 132 19.57 10.32 31.11
CA LEU A 132 19.26 11.14 32.29
C LEU A 132 19.35 10.39 33.64
N THR A 133 19.56 9.07 33.61
CA THR A 133 19.74 8.21 34.81
C THR A 133 21.18 7.82 35.13
N GLN A 134 22.18 8.45 34.50
CA GLN A 134 23.59 8.41 34.93
C GLN A 134 24.02 9.76 35.49
#